data_AF-A0A9D5CFA6-F1
#
_entry.id   AF-A0A9D5CFA6-F1
#
_cell.length_a   1.000
_cell.length_b   1.000
_cell.length_c   1.000
_cell.angle_alpha   90.00
_cell.angle_beta   90.00
_cell.angle_gamma   90.00
#
_symmetry.space_group_name_H-M   'P 1'
#
loop_
_entity.id
_entity.type
_entity.pdbx_description
1 polymer ?
#
loop_
_entity_poly.entity_id
_entity_poly.type
_entity_poly.pdbx_seq_one_letter_code
_entity_poly.pdbx_strand_id
1 'polypeptide(L)'
;MLEDLISVPNSRMEPEEQNKEQILLQEPSDGGLDPFQEVASESEPESQSDNVKLKQEARKNNVPDSTLESKPPQVGRMPGDTVLKILMQKVQALDVNFSVLESYLEELNGRYGRIFKDFDDDIANKDKLLEKIILDIKSLENQRDVFASDIGELLSWKTTASSQLEQLVKDNSILRSEFDKLHDHQVNIENKTLAVIFMSFVFGCLAAAKLFMDLLLRISRIHNSDKFCQKNSAWLVLLLSSVIIAFILAL
;
A
#
# COMPACT_ATOMS: atom_id res chain seq x y z
N MET A 1 26.82 13.14 -17.37
CA MET A 1 26.74 14.35 -16.53
C MET A 1 25.26 14.59 -16.25
N LEU A 2 24.74 13.92 -15.22
CA LEU A 2 23.30 13.73 -14.97
C LEU A 2 23.02 13.82 -13.46
N GLU A 3 23.59 14.83 -12.79
CA GLU A 3 23.78 14.80 -11.33
C GLU A 3 23.04 15.90 -10.56
N ASP A 4 22.09 16.63 -11.17
CA ASP A 4 21.74 17.94 -10.60
C ASP A 4 20.24 18.25 -10.44
N LEU A 5 19.38 17.28 -10.08
CA LEU A 5 17.97 17.59 -9.72
C LEU A 5 17.33 16.66 -8.67
N ILE A 6 18.11 16.08 -7.75
CA ILE A 6 17.56 15.43 -6.55
C ILE A 6 17.72 16.38 -5.36
N SER A 7 16.72 17.21 -5.10
CA SER A 7 16.58 17.91 -3.81
C SER A 7 15.76 17.04 -2.84
N VAL A 8 16.43 16.49 -1.83
CA VAL A 8 15.82 15.80 -0.69
C VAL A 8 15.37 16.85 0.34
N PRO A 9 14.13 16.79 0.85
CA PRO A 9 13.64 17.72 1.86
C PRO A 9 14.13 17.28 3.25
N ASN A 10 14.65 18.21 4.06
CA ASN A 10 14.90 17.96 5.48
C ASN A 10 14.15 18.95 6.37
N SER A 11 13.53 18.33 7.36
CA SER A 11 12.64 18.75 8.43
C SER A 11 12.99 20.04 9.20
N ARG A 12 11.93 20.79 9.57
CA ARG A 12 11.80 21.38 10.91
C ARG A 12 10.33 21.65 11.27
N MET A 13 9.91 21.11 12.42
CA MET A 13 8.65 21.35 13.16
C MET A 13 8.62 22.83 13.62
N GLU A 14 7.48 23.54 13.71
CA GLU A 14 6.40 23.43 14.71
C GLU A 14 5.21 24.38 14.35
N PRO A 15 4.08 24.39 15.10
CA PRO A 15 2.72 24.57 14.59
C PRO A 15 2.13 25.98 14.80
N GLU A 16 1.08 26.32 14.05
CA GLU A 16 0.01 27.18 14.59
C GLU A 16 -1.31 26.97 13.85
N GLU A 17 -2.37 26.87 14.64
CA GLU A 17 -3.75 26.63 14.28
C GLU A 17 -4.35 27.83 13.53
N GLN A 18 -5.03 27.62 12.40
CA GLN A 18 -6.32 28.28 12.21
C GLN A 18 -7.22 27.56 11.20
N ASN A 19 -8.25 26.95 11.78
CA ASN A 19 -9.54 26.65 11.20
C ASN A 19 -10.04 27.78 10.27
N LYS A 20 -10.38 27.43 9.02
CA LYS A 20 -11.50 28.00 8.26
C LYS A 20 -11.84 27.09 7.08
N GLU A 21 -12.92 26.35 7.27
CA GLU A 21 -13.74 25.84 6.18
C GLU A 21 -14.14 26.99 5.26
N GLN A 22 -13.87 26.87 3.95
CA GLN A 22 -14.72 27.45 2.92
C GLN A 22 -14.50 26.71 1.60
N ILE A 23 -15.37 25.73 1.39
CA ILE A 23 -15.71 25.17 0.09
C ILE A 23 -16.37 26.31 -0.70
N LEU A 24 -15.74 26.74 -1.79
CA LEU A 24 -16.41 27.47 -2.87
C LEU A 24 -15.94 26.90 -4.20
N LEU A 25 -16.70 25.92 -4.69
CA LEU A 25 -16.76 25.61 -6.11
C LEU A 25 -17.46 26.79 -6.80
N GLN A 26 -16.75 27.49 -7.68
CA GLN A 26 -17.35 28.31 -8.71
C GLN A 26 -16.59 28.11 -10.02
N GLU A 27 -17.30 27.51 -10.98
CA GLU A 27 -16.99 27.45 -12.40
C GLU A 27 -16.92 28.88 -12.99
N PRO A 28 -16.15 29.08 -14.07
CA PRO A 28 -16.76 29.79 -15.18
C PRO A 28 -16.54 29.07 -16.52
N SER A 29 -17.67 28.84 -17.17
CA SER A 29 -17.82 28.73 -18.61
C SER A 29 -17.45 30.04 -19.32
N ASP A 30 -17.03 29.87 -20.57
CA ASP A 30 -17.13 30.79 -21.71
C ASP A 30 -15.87 31.56 -22.14
N GLY A 31 -15.59 31.48 -23.44
CA GLY A 31 -14.43 32.10 -24.09
C GLY A 31 -13.78 31.23 -25.16
N GLY A 32 -14.54 30.86 -26.20
CA GLY A 32 -13.96 30.33 -27.42
C GLY A 32 -13.08 31.36 -28.13
N LEU A 33 -12.06 30.89 -28.85
CA LEU A 33 -11.60 31.39 -30.16
C LEU A 33 -10.41 30.54 -30.66
N ASP A 34 -10.66 29.88 -31.78
CA ASP A 34 -9.70 29.30 -32.71
C ASP A 34 -8.92 30.43 -33.43
N PRO A 35 -7.62 30.26 -33.74
CA PRO A 35 -7.03 31.03 -34.82
C PRO A 35 -6.21 30.15 -35.79
N PHE A 36 -6.91 29.50 -36.72
CA PHE A 36 -6.41 29.29 -38.08
C PHE A 36 -7.10 30.27 -39.05
N GLN A 37 -6.44 31.39 -39.39
CA GLN A 37 -6.54 32.06 -40.71
C GLN A 37 -5.49 33.20 -40.79
N GLU A 38 -4.38 33.05 -41.52
CA GLU A 38 -4.16 33.48 -42.92
C GLU A 38 -3.88 34.99 -43.08
N VAL A 39 -2.62 35.33 -43.38
CA VAL A 39 -2.26 36.41 -44.32
C VAL A 39 -1.09 35.94 -45.17
N ALA A 40 -1.34 35.96 -46.47
CA ALA A 40 -0.47 35.59 -47.56
C ALA A 40 0.77 36.49 -47.72
N SER A 41 1.83 35.94 -48.30
CA SER A 41 2.70 36.62 -49.28
C SER A 41 3.45 35.57 -50.09
N GLU A 42 3.13 35.49 -51.38
CA GLU A 42 3.84 34.75 -52.41
C GLU A 42 5.30 35.20 -52.54
N SER A 43 6.23 34.27 -52.82
CA SER A 43 7.25 34.36 -53.89
C SER A 43 8.41 33.36 -53.67
N GLU A 44 8.48 32.33 -54.49
CA GLU A 44 9.75 31.81 -55.03
C GLU A 44 10.08 32.59 -56.33
N PRO A 45 11.24 32.44 -57.02
CA PRO A 45 12.40 31.56 -56.78
C PRO A 45 13.76 32.32 -56.85
N GLU A 46 14.86 31.64 -56.54
CA GLU A 46 16.00 31.45 -57.48
C GLU A 46 17.31 31.03 -56.78
N SER A 47 17.97 30.11 -57.47
CA SER A 47 19.33 29.62 -57.32
C SER A 47 20.39 30.64 -57.70
N GLN A 48 21.49 30.70 -56.94
CA GLN A 48 22.84 31.11 -57.40
C GLN A 48 23.85 30.62 -56.33
N SER A 49 24.77 29.70 -56.62
CA SER A 49 26.04 29.91 -57.32
C SER A 49 26.81 31.10 -56.77
N ASP A 50 27.82 30.86 -55.92
CA ASP A 50 29.04 31.65 -56.04
C ASP A 50 30.32 30.95 -55.57
N ASN A 51 31.38 31.33 -56.29
CA ASN A 51 32.72 30.77 -56.33
C ASN A 51 33.60 31.11 -55.11
N VAL A 52 34.52 30.20 -54.78
CA VAL A 52 35.81 30.56 -54.16
C VAL A 52 36.97 29.92 -54.95
N LYS A 53 37.63 30.77 -55.75
CA LYS A 53 39.08 30.92 -56.04
C LYS A 53 40.03 30.02 -55.21
N LEU A 54 41.22 29.57 -55.64
CA LEU A 54 42.09 29.76 -56.80
C LEU A 54 43.37 28.93 -56.49
N LYS A 55 43.84 28.06 -57.39
CA LYS A 55 45.30 27.92 -57.58
C LYS A 55 45.64 27.39 -58.98
N GLN A 56 46.33 28.29 -59.65
CA GLN A 56 46.90 28.26 -60.98
C GLN A 56 48.09 27.29 -61.01
N GLU A 57 48.23 26.48 -62.06
CA GLU A 57 49.55 26.23 -62.64
C GLU A 57 49.44 25.92 -64.12
N ALA A 58 50.15 26.74 -64.89
CA ALA A 58 50.20 26.73 -66.33
C ALA A 58 51.17 25.65 -66.82
N ARG A 59 50.77 24.88 -67.83
CA ARG A 59 51.74 24.35 -68.79
C ARG A 59 51.14 24.28 -70.19
N LYS A 60 51.63 25.20 -71.02
CA LYS A 60 51.55 25.18 -72.48
C LYS A 60 51.99 23.81 -73.00
N ASN A 61 51.32 23.28 -74.01
CA ASN A 61 51.92 22.99 -75.33
C ASN A 61 50.90 22.34 -76.28
N ASN A 62 50.69 23.03 -77.41
CA ASN A 62 50.56 22.49 -78.77
C ASN A 62 49.37 21.58 -79.13
N VAL A 63 48.37 22.23 -79.76
CA VAL A 63 47.74 21.89 -81.05
C VAL A 63 48.55 20.84 -81.87
N PRO A 64 47.90 19.80 -82.42
CA PRO A 64 47.24 19.94 -83.73
C PRO A 64 45.77 19.55 -83.74
N ASP A 65 45.00 20.50 -84.24
CA ASP A 65 43.76 20.33 -84.97
C ASP A 65 43.95 19.29 -86.08
N SER A 66 43.18 18.21 -86.02
CA SER A 66 42.82 17.42 -87.20
C SER A 66 41.31 17.25 -87.20
N THR A 67 40.63 18.34 -87.52
CA THR A 67 39.49 18.41 -88.44
C THR A 67 39.52 17.31 -89.50
N LEU A 68 39.09 16.10 -89.13
CA LEU A 68 38.49 15.17 -90.07
C LEU A 68 36.99 15.44 -90.05
N GLU A 69 36.64 16.48 -90.79
CA GLU A 69 35.55 16.45 -91.75
C GLU A 69 34.30 15.70 -91.26
N SER A 70 33.55 16.31 -90.33
CA SER A 70 32.13 16.00 -90.16
C SER A 70 31.38 16.49 -91.40
N LYS A 71 31.57 15.77 -92.50
CA LYS A 71 30.76 15.90 -93.70
C LYS A 71 29.31 15.63 -93.27
N PRO A 72 28.35 16.53 -93.51
CA PRO A 72 26.95 16.21 -93.28
C PRO A 72 26.61 15.02 -94.21
N PRO A 73 26.15 13.86 -93.70
CA PRO A 73 25.65 12.85 -94.60
C PRO A 73 24.41 13.45 -95.25
N GLN A 74 24.48 13.50 -96.57
CA GLN A 74 23.40 13.86 -97.46
C GLN A 74 22.10 13.18 -97.01
N VAL A 75 21.00 13.94 -97.01
CA VAL A 75 19.65 13.39 -97.03
C VAL A 75 19.55 12.51 -98.27
N GLY A 76 19.62 11.20 -98.09
CA GLY A 76 19.60 10.25 -99.19
C GLY A 76 19.87 8.82 -98.74
N ARG A 77 18.83 8.15 -98.24
CA ARG A 77 18.79 6.73 -97.85
C ARG A 77 19.97 6.29 -96.98
N MET A 78 19.73 6.29 -95.67
CA MET A 78 20.51 5.48 -94.74
C MET A 78 20.63 4.05 -95.33
N PRO A 79 21.84 3.52 -95.54
CA PRO A 79 22.01 2.16 -96.04
C PRO A 79 21.27 1.23 -95.07
N GLY A 80 20.46 0.29 -95.60
CA GLY A 80 19.60 -0.56 -94.77
C GLY A 80 20.34 -1.28 -93.64
N ASP A 81 21.63 -1.55 -93.84
CA ASP A 81 22.55 -2.16 -92.87
C ASP A 81 22.80 -1.28 -91.64
N THR A 82 22.88 0.05 -91.79
CA THR A 82 23.05 0.97 -90.65
C THR A 82 21.76 1.09 -89.83
N VAL A 83 20.60 1.08 -90.48
CA VAL A 83 19.30 1.05 -89.78
C VAL A 83 19.17 -0.25 -89.00
N LEU A 84 19.50 -1.39 -89.63
CA LEU A 84 19.46 -2.70 -88.99
C LEU A 84 20.38 -2.77 -87.77
N LYS A 85 21.59 -2.22 -87.87
CA LYS A 85 22.55 -2.15 -86.75
C LYS A 85 22.03 -1.31 -85.58
N ILE A 86 21.44 -0.15 -85.85
CA ILE A 86 20.83 0.69 -84.81
C ILE A 86 19.63 -0.02 -84.20
N LEU A 87 18.80 -0.67 -85.02
CA LEU A 87 17.66 -1.43 -84.54
C LEU A 87 18.13 -2.56 -83.60
N MET A 88 19.15 -3.31 -84.00
CA MET A 88 19.74 -4.38 -83.21
C MET A 88 20.35 -3.85 -81.89
N GLN A 89 21.04 -2.71 -81.94
CA GLN A 89 21.60 -2.08 -80.73
C GLN A 89 20.50 -1.56 -79.80
N LYS A 90 19.38 -1.06 -80.35
CA LYS A 90 18.20 -0.69 -79.56
C LYS A 90 17.48 -1.89 -78.97
N VAL A 91 17.38 -3.00 -79.69
CA VAL A 91 16.84 -4.27 -79.16
C VAL A 91 17.69 -4.74 -77.99
N GLN A 92 19.02 -4.74 -78.15
CA GLN A 92 19.94 -5.15 -77.08
C GLN A 92 19.87 -4.23 -75.86
N ALA A 93 19.72 -2.92 -76.07
CA ALA A 93 19.51 -1.97 -74.97
C ALA A 93 18.14 -2.14 -74.29
N LEU A 94 17.10 -2.50 -75.05
CA LEU A 94 15.77 -2.81 -74.51
C LEU A 94 15.82 -4.06 -73.64
N ASP A 95 16.51 -5.11 -74.07
CA ASP A 95 16.67 -6.35 -73.29
C ASP A 95 17.35 -6.08 -71.93
N VAL A 96 18.41 -5.27 -71.93
CA VAL A 96 19.09 -4.85 -70.69
C VAL A 96 18.14 -4.04 -69.79
N ASN A 97 17.41 -3.08 -70.35
CA ASN A 97 16.43 -2.29 -69.58
C ASN A 97 15.30 -3.15 -69.02
N PHE A 98 14.86 -4.17 -69.76
CA PHE A 98 13.83 -5.10 -69.31
C PHE A 98 14.33 -5.94 -68.13
N SER A 99 15.58 -6.41 -68.19
CA SER A 99 16.21 -7.13 -67.07
C SER A 99 16.34 -6.26 -65.81
N VAL A 100 16.68 -4.97 -65.95
CA VAL A 100 16.72 -4.04 -64.82
C VAL A 100 15.32 -3.81 -64.23
N LEU A 101 14.30 -3.67 -65.08
CA LEU A 101 12.92 -3.50 -64.64
C LEU A 101 12.38 -4.73 -63.92
N GLU A 102 12.68 -5.93 -64.43
CA GLU A 102 12.32 -7.21 -63.80
C GLU A 102 12.95 -7.32 -62.41
N SER A 103 14.25 -7.06 -62.30
CA SER A 103 14.95 -7.08 -61.02
C SER A 103 14.40 -6.02 -60.04
N TYR A 104 14.03 -4.83 -60.53
CA TYR A 104 13.40 -3.80 -59.71
C TYR A 104 12.01 -4.23 -59.19
N LEU A 105 11.18 -4.83 -60.05
CA LEU A 105 9.87 -5.34 -59.66
C LEU A 105 9.98 -6.49 -58.65
N GLU A 106 10.94 -7.39 -58.84
CA GLU A 106 11.19 -8.49 -57.92
C GLU A 106 11.69 -7.99 -56.56
N GLU A 107 12.62 -7.04 -56.53
CA GLU A 107 13.06 -6.41 -55.29
C GLU A 107 11.92 -5.66 -54.60
N LEU A 108 11.12 -4.90 -55.34
CA LEU A 108 9.98 -4.15 -54.81
C LEU A 108 8.95 -5.10 -54.19
N ASN A 109 8.56 -6.15 -54.92
CA ASN A 109 7.62 -7.15 -54.45
C ASN A 109 8.19 -7.93 -53.24
N GLY A 110 9.48 -8.24 -53.24
CA GLY A 110 10.16 -8.87 -52.11
C GLY A 110 10.18 -8.00 -50.85
N ARG A 111 10.41 -6.68 -51.02
CA ARG A 111 10.37 -5.71 -49.91
C ARG A 111 8.97 -5.58 -49.33
N TYR A 112 7.94 -5.39 -50.17
CA TYR A 112 6.56 -5.30 -49.70
C TYR A 112 6.09 -6.62 -49.07
N GLY A 113 6.42 -7.76 -49.68
CA GLY A 113 6.09 -9.07 -49.11
C GLY A 113 6.69 -9.29 -47.73
N ARG A 114 7.91 -8.80 -47.48
CA ARG A 114 8.52 -8.82 -46.15
C ARG A 114 7.80 -7.92 -45.16
N ILE A 115 7.49 -6.68 -45.57
CA ILE A 115 6.78 -5.71 -44.72
C ILE A 115 5.41 -6.25 -44.30
N PHE A 116 4.64 -6.85 -45.22
CA PHE A 116 3.36 -7.46 -44.90
C PHE A 116 3.50 -8.64 -43.94
N LYS A 117 4.52 -9.48 -44.14
CA LYS A 117 4.79 -10.59 -43.22
C LYS A 117 5.16 -10.09 -41.81
N ASP A 118 6.00 -9.07 -41.72
CA ASP A 118 6.37 -8.47 -40.43
C ASP A 118 5.13 -7.87 -39.73
N PHE A 119 4.22 -7.26 -40.49
CA PHE A 119 2.93 -6.80 -39.96
C PHE A 119 2.03 -7.94 -39.49
N ASP A 120 1.89 -9.01 -40.28
CA ASP A 120 1.10 -10.18 -39.89
C ASP A 120 1.65 -10.81 -38.60
N ASP A 121 2.98 -10.92 -38.48
CA ASP A 121 3.65 -11.43 -37.29
C ASP A 121 3.43 -10.50 -36.07
N ASP A 122 3.51 -9.16 -36.24
CA ASP A 122 3.23 -8.20 -35.17
C ASP A 122 1.75 -8.20 -34.74
N ILE A 123 0.83 -8.28 -35.69
CA ILE A 123 -0.61 -8.39 -35.42
C ILE A 123 -0.89 -9.67 -34.64
N ALA A 124 -0.37 -10.82 -35.08
CA ALA A 124 -0.54 -12.09 -34.39
C ALA A 124 0.05 -12.06 -32.96
N ASN A 125 1.17 -11.35 -32.76
CA ASN A 125 1.75 -11.18 -31.43
C ASN A 125 0.90 -10.26 -30.54
N LYS A 126 0.39 -9.16 -31.08
CA LYS A 126 -0.50 -8.24 -30.37
C LYS A 126 -1.83 -8.89 -30.00
N ASP A 127 -2.39 -9.72 -30.87
CA ASP A 127 -3.61 -10.47 -30.58
C ASP A 127 -3.41 -11.42 -29.38
N LYS A 128 -2.29 -12.14 -29.33
CA LYS A 128 -1.94 -12.98 -28.17
C LYS A 128 -1.78 -12.17 -26.88
N LEU A 129 -1.16 -11.00 -26.97
CA LEU A 129 -1.01 -10.09 -25.83
C LEU A 129 -2.38 -9.59 -25.35
N LEU A 130 -3.26 -9.22 -26.29
CA LEU A 130 -4.61 -8.75 -25.99
C LEU A 130 -5.45 -9.84 -25.33
N GLU A 131 -5.41 -11.06 -25.87
CA GLU A 131 -6.08 -12.23 -25.27
C GLU A 131 -5.60 -12.46 -23.83
N LYS A 132 -4.28 -12.40 -23.60
CA LYS A 132 -3.72 -12.49 -22.25
C LYS A 132 -4.25 -11.39 -21.33
N ILE A 133 -4.26 -10.13 -21.79
CA ILE A 133 -4.77 -8.99 -20.99
C ILE A 133 -6.25 -9.20 -20.66
N ILE A 134 -7.05 -9.67 -21.61
CA ILE A 134 -8.48 -9.97 -21.39
C ILE A 134 -8.65 -11.07 -20.33
N LEU A 135 -7.85 -12.13 -20.40
CA LEU A 135 -7.87 -13.20 -19.40
C LEU A 135 -7.44 -12.70 -18.01
N ASP A 136 -6.40 -11.88 -17.95
CA ASP A 136 -5.91 -11.27 -16.70
C ASP A 136 -7.00 -10.39 -16.09
N ILE A 137 -7.67 -9.52 -16.87
CA ILE A 137 -8.79 -8.69 -16.41
C ILE A 137 -9.94 -9.56 -15.85
N LYS A 138 -10.33 -10.62 -16.56
CA LYS A 138 -11.39 -11.52 -16.11
C LYS A 138 -11.01 -12.26 -14.82
N SER A 139 -9.73 -12.62 -14.67
CA SER A 139 -9.23 -13.23 -13.43
C SER A 139 -9.27 -12.25 -12.25
N LEU A 140 -8.89 -10.99 -12.48
CA LEU A 140 -8.94 -9.93 -11.47
C LEU A 140 -10.38 -9.62 -11.07
N GLU A 141 -11.32 -9.62 -12.01
CA GLU A 141 -12.74 -9.45 -11.72
C GLU A 141 -13.27 -10.57 -10.81
N ASN A 142 -12.96 -11.83 -11.12
CA ASN A 142 -13.33 -12.95 -10.25
C ASN A 142 -12.69 -12.83 -8.86
N GLN A 143 -11.43 -12.41 -8.77
CA GLN A 143 -10.74 -12.19 -7.50
C GLN A 143 -11.36 -11.05 -6.68
N ARG A 144 -11.81 -9.98 -7.34
CA ARG A 144 -12.53 -8.88 -6.68
C ARG A 144 -13.80 -9.38 -6.02
N ASP A 145 -14.57 -10.23 -6.70
CA ASP A 145 -15.83 -10.76 -6.16
C ASP A 145 -15.59 -11.68 -4.95
N VAL A 146 -14.54 -12.50 -5.00
CA VAL A 146 -14.10 -13.31 -3.84
C VAL A 146 -13.70 -12.40 -2.68
N PHE A 147 -12.87 -11.38 -2.93
CA PHE A 147 -12.43 -10.44 -1.90
C PHE A 147 -13.61 -9.65 -1.30
N ALA A 148 -14.60 -9.28 -2.10
CA ALA A 148 -15.81 -8.62 -1.62
C ALA A 148 -16.63 -9.54 -0.70
N SER A 149 -16.74 -10.84 -1.03
CA SER A 149 -17.35 -11.85 -0.16
C SER A 149 -16.59 -12.01 1.15
N ASP A 150 -15.26 -12.17 1.09
CA ASP A 150 -14.40 -12.34 2.27
C ASP A 150 -14.48 -11.13 3.22
N ILE A 151 -14.52 -9.90 2.67
CA ILE A 151 -14.75 -8.69 3.48
C ILE A 151 -16.11 -8.75 4.15
N GLY A 152 -17.17 -9.16 3.42
CA GLY A 152 -18.51 -9.31 3.98
C GLY A 152 -18.54 -10.30 5.14
N GLU A 153 -17.91 -11.46 4.96
CA GLU A 153 -17.76 -12.47 6.01
C GLU A 153 -16.97 -11.95 7.21
N LEU A 154 -15.83 -11.28 6.97
CA LEU A 154 -15.00 -10.70 8.02
C LEU A 154 -15.74 -9.63 8.81
N LEU A 155 -16.53 -8.78 8.14
CA LEU A 155 -17.39 -7.80 8.79
C LEU A 155 -18.46 -8.49 9.65
N SER A 156 -19.09 -9.56 9.17
CA SER A 156 -20.06 -10.33 9.95
C SER A 156 -19.43 -11.02 11.16
N TRP A 157 -18.20 -11.51 11.02
CA TRP A 157 -17.45 -12.08 12.12
C TRP A 157 -17.05 -11.02 13.14
N LYS A 158 -16.60 -9.84 12.68
CA LYS A 158 -16.29 -8.70 13.53
C LYS A 158 -17.50 -8.24 14.33
N THR A 159 -18.68 -8.13 13.73
CA THR A 159 -19.90 -7.74 14.46
C THR A 159 -20.28 -8.80 15.50
N THR A 160 -20.19 -10.07 15.14
CA THR A 160 -20.46 -11.19 16.06
C THR A 160 -19.49 -11.21 17.24
N ALA A 161 -18.19 -11.16 16.96
CA ALA A 161 -17.15 -11.13 18.00
C ALA A 161 -17.26 -9.89 18.89
N SER A 162 -17.57 -8.73 18.31
CA SER A 162 -17.80 -7.49 19.06
C SER A 162 -19.01 -7.62 19.99
N SER A 163 -20.12 -8.19 19.52
CA SER A 163 -21.31 -8.41 20.34
C SER A 163 -21.04 -9.40 21.48
N GLN A 164 -20.31 -10.48 21.21
CA GLN A 164 -19.90 -11.43 22.25
C GLN A 164 -18.99 -10.79 23.30
N LEU A 165 -18.06 -9.93 22.86
CA LEU A 165 -17.17 -9.21 23.77
C LEU A 165 -17.95 -8.21 24.64
N GLU A 166 -18.88 -7.46 24.05
CA GLU A 166 -19.73 -6.53 24.79
C GLU A 166 -20.59 -7.27 25.83
N GLN A 167 -21.15 -8.42 25.45
CA GLN A 167 -21.89 -9.28 26.38
C GLN A 167 -20.99 -9.78 27.52
N LEU A 168 -19.77 -10.24 27.22
CA LEU A 168 -18.82 -10.70 28.22
C LEU A 168 -18.39 -9.58 29.18
N VAL A 169 -18.19 -8.36 28.68
CA VAL A 169 -17.90 -7.17 29.50
C VAL A 169 -19.06 -6.88 30.44
N LYS A 170 -20.30 -6.95 29.94
CA LYS A 170 -21.50 -6.76 30.74
C LYS A 170 -21.62 -7.85 31.82
N ASP A 171 -21.43 -9.11 31.46
CA ASP A 171 -21.50 -10.23 32.40
C ASP A 171 -20.41 -10.13 33.47
N ASN A 172 -19.19 -9.70 33.10
CA ASN A 172 -18.12 -9.43 34.06
C ASN A 172 -18.49 -8.32 35.06
N SER A 173 -19.13 -7.25 34.58
CA SER A 173 -19.59 -6.15 35.44
C SER A 173 -20.67 -6.60 36.44
N ILE A 174 -21.59 -7.46 35.99
CA ILE A 174 -22.63 -8.05 36.83
C ILE A 174 -21.98 -8.94 37.89
N LEU A 175 -21.10 -9.85 37.48
CA LEU A 175 -20.43 -10.78 38.39
C LEU A 175 -19.58 -10.04 39.43
N ARG A 176 -18.91 -8.95 39.04
CA ARG A 176 -18.18 -8.10 39.99
C ARG A 176 -19.12 -7.44 41.01
N SER A 177 -20.29 -6.97 40.58
CA SER A 177 -21.28 -6.41 41.50
C SER A 177 -21.89 -7.46 42.44
N GLU A 178 -22.08 -8.69 41.98
CA GLU A 178 -22.54 -9.80 42.81
C GLU A 178 -21.47 -10.21 43.82
N PHE A 179 -20.21 -10.27 43.39
CA PHE A 179 -19.08 -10.52 44.26
C PHE A 179 -18.96 -9.45 45.36
N ASP A 180 -19.06 -8.17 45.02
CA ASP A 180 -19.02 -7.09 46.00
C ASP A 180 -20.16 -7.21 47.04
N LYS A 181 -21.37 -7.61 46.61
CA LYS A 181 -22.49 -7.89 47.51
C LYS A 181 -22.23 -9.08 48.43
N LEU A 182 -21.66 -10.16 47.90
CA LEU A 182 -21.29 -11.34 48.70
C LEU A 182 -20.20 -11.00 49.70
N HIS A 183 -19.22 -10.19 49.30
CA HIS A 183 -18.16 -9.72 50.17
C HIS A 183 -18.70 -8.84 51.30
N ASP A 184 -19.58 -7.88 51.01
CA ASP A 184 -20.25 -7.06 52.03
C ASP A 184 -21.09 -7.92 52.98
N HIS A 185 -21.80 -8.92 52.44
CA HIS A 185 -22.57 -9.86 53.25
C HIS A 185 -21.67 -10.68 54.20
N GLN A 186 -20.52 -11.14 53.71
CA GLN A 186 -19.54 -11.86 54.51
C GLN A 186 -18.99 -10.98 55.64
N VAL A 187 -18.55 -9.75 55.34
CA VAL A 187 -18.03 -8.81 56.35
C VAL A 187 -19.11 -8.48 57.40
N ASN A 188 -20.37 -8.32 56.99
CA ASN A 188 -21.47 -8.10 57.91
C ASN A 188 -21.72 -9.31 58.83
N ILE A 189 -21.65 -10.54 58.30
CA ILE A 189 -21.75 -11.76 59.11
C ILE A 189 -20.57 -11.85 60.08
N GLU A 190 -19.34 -11.63 59.62
CA GLU A 190 -18.14 -11.64 60.44
C GLU A 190 -18.20 -10.60 61.56
N ASN A 191 -18.65 -9.37 61.28
CA ASN A 191 -18.82 -8.32 62.28
C ASN A 191 -19.88 -8.69 63.34
N LYS A 192 -21.01 -9.29 62.92
CA LYS A 192 -22.03 -9.79 63.85
C LYS A 192 -21.47 -10.89 64.75
N THR A 193 -20.72 -11.83 64.19
CA THR A 193 -20.06 -12.89 64.96
C THR A 193 -19.03 -12.31 65.94
N LEU A 194 -18.20 -11.37 65.51
CA LEU A 194 -17.23 -10.67 66.36
C LEU A 194 -17.93 -9.94 67.53
N ALA A 195 -19.04 -9.26 67.27
CA ALA A 195 -19.82 -8.60 68.32
C ALA A 195 -20.35 -9.59 69.38
N VAL A 196 -20.83 -10.77 68.95
CA VAL A 196 -21.28 -11.83 69.87
C VAL A 196 -20.10 -12.37 70.69
N ILE A 197 -18.94 -12.61 70.07
CA ILE A 197 -17.71 -13.02 70.77
C ILE A 197 -17.28 -11.97 71.80
N PHE A 198 -17.32 -10.68 71.45
CA PHE A 198 -16.95 -9.61 72.35
C PHE A 198 -17.87 -9.53 73.58
N MET A 199 -19.18 -9.63 73.37
CA MET A 199 -20.15 -9.62 74.48
C MET A 199 -19.99 -10.84 75.40
N SER A 200 -19.70 -12.03 74.85
CA SER A 200 -19.43 -13.22 75.66
C SER A 200 -18.10 -13.09 76.42
N PHE A 201 -17.08 -12.52 75.80
CA PHE A 201 -15.79 -12.24 76.41
C PHE A 201 -15.91 -11.27 77.60
N VAL A 202 -16.66 -10.17 77.46
CA VAL A 202 -16.91 -9.22 78.56
C VAL A 202 -17.62 -9.91 79.73
N PHE A 203 -18.64 -10.73 79.46
CA PHE A 203 -19.34 -11.48 80.50
C PHE A 203 -18.41 -12.48 81.21
N GLY A 204 -17.56 -13.18 80.45
CA GLY A 204 -16.51 -14.05 80.99
C GLY A 204 -15.52 -13.29 81.87
N CYS A 205 -15.05 -12.12 81.42
CA CYS A 205 -14.17 -11.24 82.18
C CYS A 205 -14.82 -10.73 83.47
N LEU A 206 -16.09 -10.34 83.44
CA LEU A 206 -16.83 -9.91 84.64
C LEU A 206 -16.95 -11.05 85.66
N ALA A 207 -17.23 -12.27 85.21
CA ALA A 207 -17.28 -13.44 86.08
C ALA A 207 -15.89 -13.75 86.67
N ALA A 208 -14.84 -13.73 85.85
CA ALA A 208 -13.47 -13.93 86.30
C ALA A 208 -13.00 -12.85 87.30
N ALA A 209 -13.31 -11.58 87.04
CA ALA A 209 -13.02 -10.48 87.93
C ALA A 209 -13.79 -10.62 89.26
N LYS A 210 -15.07 -11.00 89.22
CA LYS A 210 -15.85 -11.29 90.44
C LYS A 210 -15.19 -12.40 91.27
N LEU A 211 -14.75 -13.48 90.62
CA LEU A 211 -14.04 -14.56 91.30
C LEU A 211 -12.67 -14.13 91.81
N PHE A 212 -11.94 -13.30 91.08
CA PHE A 212 -10.67 -12.74 91.53
C PHE A 212 -10.86 -11.81 92.73
N MET A 213 -11.91 -10.99 92.73
CA MET A 213 -12.28 -10.16 93.89
C MET A 213 -12.72 -11.02 95.07
N ASP A 214 -13.53 -12.06 94.86
CA ASP A 214 -13.89 -13.03 95.92
C ASP A 214 -12.66 -13.76 96.46
N LEU A 215 -11.70 -14.09 95.59
CA LEU A 215 -10.42 -14.69 95.95
C LEU A 215 -9.56 -13.72 96.76
N LEU A 216 -9.40 -12.47 96.30
CA LEU A 216 -8.67 -11.42 97.02
C LEU A 216 -9.33 -11.07 98.36
N LEU A 217 -10.65 -11.06 98.44
CA LEU A 217 -11.40 -10.85 99.67
C LEU A 217 -11.20 -12.03 100.64
N ARG A 218 -11.22 -13.27 100.12
CA ARG A 218 -10.86 -14.46 100.89
C ARG A 218 -9.41 -14.39 101.37
N ILE A 219 -8.47 -14.01 100.51
CA ILE A 219 -7.04 -13.87 100.86
C ILE A 219 -6.84 -12.75 101.87
N SER A 220 -7.52 -11.61 101.74
CA SER A 220 -7.47 -10.52 102.72
C SER A 220 -8.08 -10.95 104.07
N ARG A 221 -9.11 -11.80 104.04
CA ARG A 221 -9.68 -12.45 105.24
C ARG A 221 -8.75 -13.50 105.84
N ILE A 222 -7.97 -14.21 105.00
CA ILE A 222 -6.95 -15.20 105.39
C ILE A 222 -5.65 -14.52 105.84
N HIS A 223 -5.33 -13.30 105.41
CA HIS A 223 -4.22 -12.54 105.97
C HIS A 223 -4.45 -12.19 107.45
N ASN A 224 -5.71 -12.27 107.92
CA ASN A 224 -6.07 -12.25 109.33
C ASN A 224 -6.16 -13.66 109.98
N SER A 225 -5.89 -14.74 109.26
CA SER A 225 -5.88 -16.12 109.77
C SER A 225 -5.03 -17.02 108.87
N ASP A 226 -3.80 -17.23 109.31
CA ASP A 226 -2.78 -18.08 108.71
C ASP A 226 -3.30 -19.46 108.25
N LYS A 227 -2.82 -19.88 107.07
CA LYS A 227 -2.96 -21.20 106.41
C LYS A 227 -4.37 -21.62 106.00
N PHE A 228 -4.67 -21.61 104.70
CA PHE A 228 -5.31 -22.77 104.06
C PHE A 228 -5.00 -22.90 102.56
N CYS A 229 -4.61 -24.12 102.23
CA CYS A 229 -3.98 -24.60 101.02
C CYS A 229 -5.00 -25.09 99.97
N GLN A 230 -4.62 -24.95 98.69
CA GLN A 230 -4.73 -25.98 97.63
C GLN A 230 -6.11 -26.36 97.04
N LYS A 231 -7.26 -26.04 97.64
CA LYS A 231 -8.57 -26.55 97.14
C LYS A 231 -9.26 -25.69 96.07
N ASN A 232 -8.82 -24.45 95.82
CA ASN A 232 -9.48 -23.52 94.88
C ASN A 232 -8.88 -23.46 93.47
N SER A 233 -7.71 -24.05 93.22
CA SER A 233 -7.05 -24.01 91.90
C SER A 233 -7.84 -24.78 90.82
N ALA A 234 -8.50 -25.87 91.19
CA ALA A 234 -9.23 -26.71 90.24
C ALA A 234 -10.43 -25.99 89.62
N TRP A 235 -11.15 -25.16 90.39
CA TRP A 235 -12.28 -24.39 89.90
C TRP A 235 -11.86 -23.27 88.94
N LEU A 236 -10.74 -22.60 89.22
CA LEU A 236 -10.20 -21.56 88.34
C LEU A 236 -9.71 -22.14 87.01
N VAL A 237 -9.04 -23.30 87.05
CA VAL A 237 -8.61 -24.00 85.83
C VAL A 237 -9.81 -24.47 85.02
N LEU A 238 -10.87 -24.97 85.67
CA LEU A 238 -12.10 -25.38 84.99
C LEU A 238 -12.80 -24.19 84.33
N LEU A 239 -12.87 -23.04 85.00
CA LEU A 239 -13.48 -21.84 84.42
C LEU A 239 -12.64 -21.26 83.28
N LEU A 240 -11.32 -21.22 83.43
CA LEU A 240 -10.41 -20.82 82.37
C LEU A 240 -10.53 -21.74 81.16
N SER A 241 -10.64 -23.06 81.37
CA SER A 241 -10.88 -24.02 80.30
C SER A 241 -12.23 -23.80 79.62
N SER A 242 -13.29 -23.49 80.38
CA SER A 242 -14.62 -23.21 79.82
C SER A 242 -14.64 -21.95 78.96
N VAL A 243 -13.90 -20.91 79.34
CA VAL A 243 -13.77 -19.67 78.54
C VAL A 243 -12.97 -19.93 77.27
N ILE A 244 -11.87 -20.69 77.36
CA ILE A 244 -11.07 -21.08 76.20
C ILE A 244 -11.88 -21.94 75.23
N ILE A 245 -12.66 -22.90 75.72
CA ILE A 245 -13.53 -23.74 74.90
C ILE A 245 -14.63 -22.91 74.22
N ALA A 246 -15.25 -21.97 74.95
CA ALA A 246 -16.24 -21.06 74.37
C ALA A 246 -15.63 -20.13 73.30
N PHE A 247 -14.37 -19.71 73.48
CA PHE A 247 -13.63 -18.91 72.51
C PHE A 247 -13.28 -19.72 71.25
N ILE A 248 -12.86 -20.97 71.41
CA ILE A 248 -12.59 -21.89 70.29
C ILE A 248 -13.86 -22.23 69.50
N LEU A 249 -15.02 -22.36 70.17
CA LEU A 249 -16.28 -22.68 69.51
C LEU A 249 -16.87 -21.49 68.72
N ALA A 250 -16.42 -20.27 69.02
CA ALA A 250 -16.95 -19.06 68.40
C ALA A 250 -16.02 -18.47 67.32
N LEU A 251 -14.78 -18.95 67.21
CA LEU A 251 -13.83 -18.67 66.12
C LEU A 251 -14.14 -19.54 64.89
#